data_AF-A0A849IMU8-F1
#
_entry.id   AF-A0A849IMU8-F1
#
_cell.length_a   1.000
_cell.length_b   1.000
_cell.length_c   1.000
_cell.angle_alpha   90.00
_cell.angle_beta   90.00
_cell.angle_gamma   90.00
#
_symmetry.space_group_name_H-M   'P 1'
#
loop_
_entity.id
_entity.type
_entity.pdbx_description
1 polymer ?
#
loop_
_entity_poly.entity_id
_entity_poly.type
_entity_poly.pdbx_seq_one_letter_code
_entity_poly.pdbx_strand_id
1 'polypeptide(L)'
;MDAYVTSITSVEVIEDASVELPNIKAHALAKSGHLAVGAFESQGVKTFAVVHHDQPKGLRIHLVGEEFDQWIVGCGDPESVLMSLKRDSTGSYQ
;
A
#
# COMPACT_ATOMS: atom_id res chain seq x y z
N MET A 1 9.02 5.17 -20.63
CA MET A 1 9.47 5.94 -19.46
C MET A 1 9.51 4.93 -18.36
N ASP A 2 10.68 4.35 -18.14
CA ASP A 2 10.84 3.28 -17.16
C ASP A 2 10.89 3.98 -15.80
N ALA A 3 9.75 4.02 -15.12
CA ALA A 3 9.67 4.55 -13.76
C ALA A 3 10.42 3.56 -12.87
N TYR A 4 11.68 3.88 -12.56
CA TYR A 4 12.47 3.05 -11.66
C TYR A 4 11.85 3.05 -10.27
N VAL A 5 11.74 1.85 -9.71
CA VAL A 5 11.14 1.50 -8.42
C VAL A 5 12.08 1.84 -7.25
N THR A 6 12.97 2.83 -7.43
CA THR A 6 14.00 3.23 -6.45
C THR A 6 13.43 3.82 -5.17
N SER A 7 12.18 4.26 -5.19
CA SER A 7 11.53 4.88 -4.04
C SER A 7 10.97 3.84 -3.06
N ILE A 8 10.85 2.56 -3.44
CA ILE A 8 10.38 1.52 -2.52
C ILE A 8 11.51 1.14 -1.57
N THR A 9 11.29 1.33 -0.28
CA THR A 9 12.24 0.97 0.79
C THR A 9 11.92 -0.37 1.44
N SER A 10 10.65 -0.73 1.54
CA SER A 10 10.22 -2.05 2.02
C SER A 10 8.84 -2.42 1.49
N VAL A 11 8.57 -3.73 1.49
CA VAL A 11 7.27 -4.31 1.19
C VAL A 11 6.99 -5.39 2.23
N GLU A 12 5.82 -5.33 2.84
CA GLU A 12 5.40 -6.19 3.95
C GLU A 12 4.01 -6.77 3.66
N VAL A 13 3.80 -8.05 4.02
CA VAL A 13 2.46 -8.62 4.06
C VAL A 13 1.76 -8.14 5.33
N ILE A 14 0.53 -7.67 5.18
CA ILE A 14 -0.34 -7.29 6.29
C ILE A 14 -1.57 -8.19 6.29
N GLU A 15 -1.99 -8.59 7.49
CA GLU A 15 -3.12 -9.51 7.69
C GLU A 15 -4.49 -8.83 7.52
N ASP A 16 -4.55 -7.54 7.84
CA ASP A 16 -5.77 -6.73 7.71
C ASP A 16 -5.46 -5.29 7.29
N ALA A 17 -5.43 -5.06 5.99
CA ALA A 17 -5.32 -3.78 5.33
C ALA A 17 -6.47 -2.82 5.66
N SER A 18 -7.62 -3.30 6.15
CA SER A 18 -8.75 -2.45 6.52
C SER A 18 -8.59 -1.85 7.92
N VAL A 19 -7.92 -2.55 8.84
CA VAL A 19 -7.58 -2.06 10.18
C VAL A 19 -6.49 -0.97 10.13
N GLU A 20 -5.67 -1.01 9.09
CA GLU A 20 -4.61 -0.03 8.80
C GLU A 20 -5.14 1.27 8.20
N LEU A 21 -6.45 1.38 7.98
CA LEU A 21 -7.10 2.64 7.61
C LEU A 21 -7.68 3.28 8.88
N PRO A 22 -6.88 4.08 9.61
CA PRO A 22 -7.36 4.71 10.83
C PRO A 22 -8.51 5.67 10.51
N ASN A 23 -9.34 5.95 11.53
CA ASN A 23 -10.48 6.88 11.51
C ASN A 23 -10.07 8.34 11.23
N ILE A 24 -9.46 8.65 10.08
CA ILE A 24 -8.83 9.94 9.81
C ILE A 24 -9.21 10.49 8.43
N LYS A 25 -9.21 11.83 8.37
CA LYS A 25 -9.42 12.70 7.21
C LYS A 25 -9.04 12.01 5.90
N ALA A 26 -10.04 11.44 5.25
CA ALA A 26 -9.96 11.10 3.86
C ALA A 26 -9.83 12.41 3.07
N HIS A 27 -8.69 12.61 2.43
CA HIS A 27 -8.49 13.75 1.53
C HIS A 27 -9.27 13.55 0.23
N ALA A 28 -9.45 12.29 -0.18
CA ALA A 28 -10.36 11.85 -1.22
C ALA A 28 -10.71 10.38 -0.96
N LEU A 29 -11.99 10.04 -0.79
CA LEU A 29 -12.45 8.66 -0.54
C LEU A 29 -13.61 8.33 -1.46
N ALA A 30 -13.46 7.27 -2.24
CA ALA A 30 -14.57 6.54 -2.83
C ALA A 30 -14.84 5.31 -1.96
N LYS A 31 -15.96 5.32 -1.23
CA LYS A 31 -16.43 4.19 -0.42
C LYS A 31 -17.71 3.64 -1.03
N SER A 32 -17.57 2.59 -1.83
CA SER A 32 -18.67 1.65 -2.05
C SER A 32 -18.63 0.68 -0.87
N GLY A 33 -19.75 0.14 -0.41
CA GLY A 33 -19.81 -0.68 0.83
C GLY A 33 -18.81 -1.85 0.93
N HIS A 34 -18.14 -2.20 -0.18
CA HIS A 34 -17.16 -3.27 -0.30
C HIS A 34 -15.75 -2.81 -0.70
N LEU A 35 -15.53 -1.54 -1.02
CA LEU A 35 -14.23 -1.05 -1.53
C LEU A 35 -13.93 0.34 -0.96
N ALA A 36 -12.73 0.48 -0.39
CA ALA A 36 -12.14 1.76 -0.02
C ALA A 36 -11.02 2.10 -1.00
N VAL A 37 -11.11 3.26 -1.66
CA VAL A 37 -10.02 3.86 -2.43
C VAL A 37 -9.82 5.28 -1.95
N GLY A 38 -8.60 5.63 -1.54
CA GLY A 38 -8.35 7.01 -1.13
C GLY A 38 -6.97 7.34 -0.60
N ALA A 39 -6.83 8.63 -0.30
CA ALA A 39 -5.69 9.20 0.41
C ALA A 39 -6.07 9.46 1.88
N PHE A 40 -5.24 8.95 2.79
CA PHE A 40 -5.41 9.00 4.23
C PHE A 40 -4.15 9.58 4.86
N GLU A 41 -4.28 10.24 6.01
CA GLU A 41 -3.13 10.76 6.74
C GLU A 41 -3.27 10.43 8.21
N SER A 42 -2.27 9.82 8.82
CA SER A 42 -2.28 9.45 10.24
C SER A 42 -0.94 9.70 10.86
N GLN A 43 -0.89 10.43 11.99
CA GLN A 43 0.36 10.68 12.72
C GLN A 43 1.48 11.23 11.82
N GLY A 44 1.13 12.01 10.80
CA GLY A 44 2.07 12.57 9.82
C GLY A 44 2.46 11.65 8.67
N VAL A 45 1.89 10.44 8.58
CA VAL A 45 2.13 9.47 7.50
C VAL A 45 1.00 9.55 6.48
N LYS A 46 1.33 9.92 5.24
CA LYS A 46 0.42 9.95 4.09
C LYS A 46 0.34 8.58 3.44
N THR A 47 -0.86 8.03 3.38
CA THR A 47 -1.15 6.70 2.89
C THR A 47 -2.09 6.78 1.70
N PHE A 48 -1.73 6.16 0.59
CA PHE A 48 -2.69 5.84 -0.45
C PHE A 48 -3.14 4.39 -0.29
N ALA A 49 -4.45 4.14 -0.31
CA ALA A 49 -4.94 2.78 -0.12
C ALA A 49 -6.04 2.39 -1.09
N VAL A 50 -6.01 1.11 -1.47
CA VAL A 50 -7.05 0.40 -2.23
C VAL A 50 -7.30 -0.92 -1.53
N VAL A 51 -8.45 -1.06 -0.85
CA VAL A 51 -8.76 -2.25 -0.04
C VAL A 51 -10.20 -2.68 -0.29
N HIS A 52 -10.37 -3.93 -0.69
CA HIS A 52 -11.68 -4.57 -0.76
C HIS A 52 -12.00 -5.23 0.59
N HIS A 53 -13.20 -5.01 1.12
CA HIS A 53 -13.59 -5.47 2.46
C HIS A 53 -13.52 -7.00 2.61
N ASP A 54 -13.80 -7.75 1.55
CA ASP A 54 -13.73 -9.22 1.56
C ASP A 54 -12.30 -9.77 1.35
N GLN A 55 -11.32 -8.90 1.15
CA GLN A 55 -9.90 -9.24 1.00
C GLN A 55 -9.09 -8.40 1.99
N PRO A 56 -9.15 -8.75 3.30
CA PRO A 56 -8.49 -7.95 4.33
C PRO A 56 -6.97 -8.08 4.22
N LYS A 57 -6.43 -9.21 3.77
CA LYS A 57 -4.99 -9.37 3.55
C LYS A 57 -4.49 -8.44 2.43
N GLY A 58 -3.23 -8.03 2.52
CA GLY A 58 -2.65 -7.16 1.51
C GLY A 58 -1.16 -6.92 1.68
N LEU A 59 -0.68 -5.89 0.97
CA LEU A 59 0.68 -5.41 1.05
C LEU A 59 0.71 -3.98 1.59
N ARG A 60 1.68 -3.71 2.46
CA ARG A 60 2.16 -2.38 2.76
C ARG A 60 3.46 -2.15 2.00
N ILE A 61 3.53 -1.05 1.26
CA ILE A 61 4.71 -0.66 0.48
C ILE A 61 5.17 0.69 1.03
N HIS A 62 6.39 0.73 1.57
CA HIS A 62 6.96 1.98 2.08
C HIS A 62 7.75 2.70 0.99
N LEU A 63 7.53 4.01 0.92
CA LEU A 63 8.12 4.87 -0.10
C LEU A 63 9.02 5.93 0.55
N VAL A 64 10.04 6.38 -0.17
CA VAL A 64 10.91 7.49 0.25
C VAL A 64 10.98 8.55 -0.86
N GLY A 65 10.83 9.81 -0.47
CA GLY A 65 10.92 10.94 -1.40
C GLY A 65 9.69 11.14 -2.31
N GLU A 66 8.59 10.44 -2.02
CA GLU A 66 7.35 10.48 -2.80
C GLU A 66 6.25 11.30 -2.09
N GLU A 67 5.13 11.58 -2.78
CA GLU A 67 3.97 12.29 -2.22
C GLU A 67 3.33 11.55 -1.05
N PHE A 68 3.30 10.22 -1.14
CA PHE A 68 2.82 9.32 -0.10
C PHE A 68 4.01 8.61 0.54
N ASP A 69 3.96 8.45 1.85
CA ASP A 69 4.96 7.71 2.61
C ASP A 69 4.76 6.20 2.49
N GLN A 70 3.52 5.77 2.18
CA GLN A 70 3.20 4.37 1.98
C GLN A 70 1.98 4.13 1.10
N TRP A 71 1.95 2.96 0.47
CA TRP A 71 0.77 2.40 -0.17
C TRP A 71 0.26 1.16 0.58
N ILE A 72 -1.05 1.02 0.63
CA ILE A 72 -1.72 -0.17 1.15
C ILE A 72 -2.61 -0.76 0.05
N VAL A 73 -2.35 -2.00 -0.34
CA VAL A 73 -3.09 -2.68 -1.41
C VAL A 73 -3.63 -4.00 -0.88
N GLY A 74 -4.95 -4.09 -0.76
CA GLY A 74 -5.64 -5.35 -0.47
C GLY A 74 -5.49 -6.31 -1.65
N CYS A 75 -5.15 -7.57 -1.37
CA CYS A 75 -5.02 -8.60 -2.40
C CYS A 75 -5.22 -10.00 -1.80
N GLY A 76 -5.71 -10.94 -2.61
CA GLY A 76 -6.06 -12.29 -2.13
C GLY A 76 -4.88 -13.21 -1.79
N ASP A 77 -3.68 -12.93 -2.30
CA ASP A 77 -2.46 -13.74 -2.08
C ASP A 77 -1.22 -12.83 -2.03
N PRO A 78 -1.07 -12.01 -0.97
CA PRO A 78 0.01 -11.04 -0.86
C PRO A 78 1.38 -11.70 -0.74
N GLU A 79 1.46 -12.91 -0.21
CA GLU A 79 2.69 -13.69 -0.11
C GLU A 79 3.24 -14.01 -1.51
N SER A 80 2.40 -14.52 -2.43
CA SER A 80 2.83 -14.78 -3.81
C SER A 80 3.19 -13.50 -4.55
N VAL A 81 2.44 -12.40 -4.33
CA VAL A 81 2.79 -11.10 -4.93
C VAL A 81 4.16 -10.64 -4.43
N LEU A 82 4.42 -10.69 -3.13
CA LEU A 82 5.71 -10.32 -2.54
C LEU A 82 6.86 -11.17 -3.11
N MET A 83 6.66 -12.48 -3.28
CA MET A 83 7.65 -13.37 -3.89
C MET A 83 7.91 -13.05 -5.37
N SER A 84 6.94 -12.47 -6.07
CA SER A 84 7.06 -12.10 -7.48
C SER A 84 7.77 -10.77 -7.71
N LEU A 85 7.82 -9.90 -6.70
CA LEU A 85 8.53 -8.62 -6.78
C LEU A 85 10.03 -8.90 -6.90
N LYS A 86 10.64 -8.41 -7.98
CA LYS A 86 12.07 -8.62 -8.18
C LYS A 86 12.79 -7.63 -7.29
N ARG A 87 13.80 -8.07 -6.55
CA ARG A 87 14.81 -7.13 -6.06
C ARG A 87 15.89 -7.01 -7.12
N ASP A 88 16.22 -5.79 -7.53
CA ASP A 88 17.41 -5.58 -8.33
C ASP A 88 18.68 -5.94 -7.54
N SER A 89 19.80 -6.04 -8.26
CA SER A 89 21.10 -6.43 -7.72
C SER A 89 21.65 -5.49 -6.63
N THR A 90 20.97 -4.37 -6.35
CA THR A 90 21.28 -3.40 -5.29
C THR A 90 20.38 -3.52 -4.06
N GLY A 91 19.35 -4.37 -4.11
CA GLY A 91 18.41 -4.59 -3.01
C GLY A 91 17.13 -3.74 -3.07
N SER A 92 16.92 -2.97 -4.14
CA SER A 92 15.69 -2.21 -4.38
C SER A 92 14.65 -3.08 -5.07
N TYR A 93 13.36 -2.86 -4.82
CA TYR A 93 12.31 -3.58 -5.55
C TYR A 93 12.24 -3.09 -7.01
N GLN A 94 11.77 -3.94 -7.92
CA GLN A 94 11.49 -3.73 -9.35
C GLN A 94 10.18 -4.41 -9.74
#